data_AF-A0A355TZR1-F1
#
_entry.id   AF-A0A355TZR1-F1
#
_cell.length_a   1.000
_cell.length_b   1.000
_cell.length_c   1.000
_cell.angle_alpha   90.00
_cell.angle_beta   90.00
_cell.angle_gamma   90.00
#
_symmetry.space_group_name_H-M   'P 1'
#
loop_
_entity.id
_entity.type
_entity.pdbx_description
1 polymer ?
#
loop_
_entity_poly.entity_id
_entity_poly.type
_entity_poly.pdbx_seq_one_letter_code
_entity_poly.pdbx_strand_id
1 'polypeptide(L)'
;GLHQEAGSKRVYELHGSTKRYFCLDCHKEYSLDQIPQKRGIPHCSCGGILKPDVVLYEEALDETVLYQSVNALRYSDLLIVGGTSLNVYPAAGLIYEFGGEHKILINKERTPLDSFFEIVLHEDIADTLEYLLS
;
A
#
# COMPACT_ATOMS: atom_id res chain seq x y z
N GLY A 1 -5.41 -7.00 -1.90
CA GLY A 1 -6.00 -5.93 -2.72
C GLY A 1 -6.15 -6.33 -4.19
N LEU A 2 -6.43 -5.34 -5.04
CA LEU A 2 -6.61 -5.50 -6.49
C LEU A 2 -5.33 -5.94 -7.21
N HIS A 3 -4.15 -5.52 -6.75
CA HIS A 3 -2.86 -5.97 -7.31
C HIS A 3 -2.72 -7.49 -7.26
N GLN A 4 -3.10 -8.12 -6.15
CA GLN A 4 -3.06 -9.57 -6.00
C GLN A 4 -4.12 -10.26 -6.87
N GLU A 5 -5.32 -9.69 -6.99
CA GLU A 5 -6.36 -10.21 -7.92
C GLU A 5 -5.90 -10.16 -9.38
N ALA A 6 -5.15 -9.11 -9.75
CA ALA A 6 -4.52 -8.98 -11.07
C ALA A 6 -3.31 -9.91 -11.27
N GLY A 7 -2.94 -10.73 -10.27
CA GLY A 7 -1.86 -11.72 -10.36
C GLY A 7 -0.48 -11.25 -9.91
N SER A 8 -0.37 -10.06 -9.30
CA SER A 8 0.90 -9.58 -8.74
C SER A 8 1.36 -10.48 -7.60
N LYS A 9 2.60 -11.00 -7.69
CA LYS A 9 3.15 -11.97 -6.73
C LYS A 9 3.86 -11.34 -5.54
N ARG A 10 4.37 -10.11 -5.68
CA ARG A 10 5.09 -9.37 -4.64
C ARG A 10 4.38 -8.04 -4.43
N VAL A 11 3.67 -7.93 -3.31
CA VAL A 11 2.91 -6.73 -2.94
C VAL A 11 3.15 -6.47 -1.47
N TYR A 12 3.70 -5.29 -1.15
CA TYR A 12 3.93 -4.82 0.21
C TYR A 12 2.79 -3.86 0.60
N GLU A 13 1.81 -4.35 1.35
CA GLU A 13 0.63 -3.58 1.74
C GLU A 13 0.93 -2.71 2.99
N LEU A 14 1.56 -1.55 2.79
CA LEU A 14 1.98 -0.65 3.89
C LEU A 14 0.85 -0.32 4.88
N HIS A 15 -0.36 -0.10 4.38
CA HIS A 15 -1.53 0.25 5.20
C HIS A 15 -2.46 -0.94 5.46
N GLY A 16 -1.96 -2.17 5.32
CA GLY A 16 -2.71 -3.39 5.50
C GLY A 16 -3.71 -3.69 4.37
N SER A 17 -4.69 -4.53 4.64
CA SER A 17 -5.69 -5.03 3.71
C SER A 17 -7.08 -5.10 4.32
N THR A 18 -8.09 -4.64 3.56
CA THR A 18 -9.51 -4.81 3.91
C THR A 18 -9.99 -6.27 3.85
N LYS A 19 -9.15 -7.19 3.38
CA LYS A 19 -9.46 -8.61 3.24
C LYS A 19 -9.05 -9.46 4.44
N ARG A 20 -8.30 -8.89 5.38
CA ARG A 20 -7.77 -9.57 6.56
C ARG A 20 -8.23 -8.88 7.82
N TYR A 21 -8.33 -9.65 8.89
CA TYR A 21 -8.71 -9.23 10.22
C TYR A 21 -7.81 -9.93 11.23
N PHE A 22 -7.63 -9.32 12.40
CA PHE A 22 -6.94 -9.95 13.51
C PHE A 22 -7.63 -9.63 14.84
N CYS A 23 -7.49 -10.54 15.80
CA CYS A 23 -7.95 -10.30 17.16
C CYS A 23 -6.98 -9.38 17.90
N LEU A 24 -7.49 -8.34 18.55
CA LEU A 24 -6.68 -7.41 19.33
C LEU A 24 -6.05 -8.05 20.58
N ASP A 25 -6.62 -9.15 21.09
CA ASP A 25 -6.16 -9.77 22.34
C ASP A 25 -5.20 -10.94 22.08
N CYS A 26 -5.54 -11.82 21.13
CA CYS A 26 -4.78 -13.04 20.88
C CYS A 26 -4.05 -13.06 19.52
N HIS A 27 -4.17 -11.99 18.74
CA HIS A 27 -3.55 -11.83 17.41
C HIS A 27 -3.90 -12.91 16.38
N LYS A 28 -4.92 -13.74 16.64
CA LYS A 28 -5.38 -14.72 15.66
C LYS A 28 -5.92 -14.02 14.41
N GLU A 29 -5.44 -14.46 13.26
CA GLU A 29 -5.84 -13.94 11.95
C GLU A 29 -7.11 -14.59 11.41
N TYR A 30 -7.85 -13.79 10.64
CA TYR A 30 -9.09 -14.16 9.98
C TYR A 30 -9.14 -13.54 8.59
N SER A 31 -9.69 -14.26 7.62
CA SER A 31 -10.06 -13.70 6.32
C SER A 31 -11.45 -13.06 6.37
N LEU A 32 -11.73 -12.11 5.48
CA LEU A 32 -13.00 -11.39 5.43
C LEU A 32 -14.23 -12.31 5.34
N ASP A 33 -14.13 -13.45 4.65
CA ASP A 33 -15.21 -14.44 4.53
C ASP A 33 -15.51 -15.19 5.85
N GLN A 34 -14.58 -15.17 6.80
CA GLN A 34 -14.78 -15.72 8.14
C GLN A 34 -15.46 -14.72 9.10
N ILE A 35 -15.55 -13.45 8.71
CA ILE A 35 -16.13 -12.41 9.55
C ILE A 35 -17.66 -12.39 9.38
N PRO A 36 -18.43 -12.46 10.48
CA PRO A 36 -19.88 -12.42 10.41
C PRO A 36 -20.39 -11.12 9.77
N GLN A 37 -21.18 -11.22 8.69
CA GLN A 37 -21.82 -10.08 8.00
C GLN A 37 -23.02 -9.50 8.76
N LYS A 38 -23.05 -9.63 10.08
CA LYS A 38 -24.14 -9.13 10.94
C LYS A 38 -23.78 -7.76 11.48
N ARG A 39 -24.79 -6.92 11.74
CA ARG A 39 -24.58 -5.65 12.45
C ARG A 39 -24.00 -5.93 13.84
N GLY A 40 -22.93 -5.24 14.20
CA GLY A 40 -22.27 -5.36 15.50
C GLY A 40 -20.74 -5.39 15.38
N ILE A 41 -20.07 -5.43 16.53
CA ILE A 41 -18.61 -5.59 16.60
C ILE A 41 -18.29 -7.09 16.49
N PRO A 42 -17.45 -7.53 15.54
CA PRO A 42 -17.09 -8.93 15.42
C PRO A 42 -16.13 -9.35 16.55
N HIS A 43 -16.32 -10.56 17.06
CA HIS A 43 -15.51 -11.12 18.16
C HIS A 43 -14.80 -12.41 17.75
N CYS A 44 -13.59 -12.56 18.28
CA CYS A 44 -12.78 -13.77 18.18
C CYS A 44 -13.36 -14.87 19.06
N SER A 45 -12.96 -16.12 18.81
CA SER A 45 -13.30 -17.25 19.68
C SER A 45 -12.77 -17.11 21.12
N CYS A 46 -11.79 -16.24 21.36
CA CYS A 46 -11.32 -15.90 22.71
C CYS A 46 -12.16 -14.81 23.40
N GLY A 47 -13.13 -14.21 22.71
CA GLY A 47 -13.94 -13.08 23.20
C GLY A 47 -13.42 -11.69 22.80
N GLY A 48 -12.16 -11.58 22.36
CA GLY A 48 -11.56 -10.31 21.95
C GLY A 48 -12.17 -9.73 20.67
N ILE A 49 -12.00 -8.42 20.46
CA ILE A 49 -12.52 -7.72 19.28
C ILE A 49 -11.68 -8.09 18.04
N LEU A 50 -12.35 -8.36 16.92
CA LEU A 50 -11.72 -8.50 15.61
C LEU A 50 -11.65 -7.13 14.94
N LYS A 51 -10.45 -6.68 14.63
CA LYS A 51 -10.19 -5.45 13.89
C LYS A 51 -9.79 -5.82 12.45
N PRO A 52 -10.27 -5.10 11.41
CA PRO A 52 -9.68 -5.21 10.08
C PRO A 52 -8.18 -4.90 10.15
N ASP A 53 -7.39 -5.61 9.36
CA ASP A 53 -5.97 -5.38 9.18
C ASP A 53 -5.75 -4.13 8.32
N VAL A 54 -6.19 -2.98 8.81
CA VAL A 54 -5.94 -1.68 8.19
C VAL A 54 -5.21 -0.80 9.20
N VAL A 55 -4.24 -0.04 8.70
CA VAL A 55 -3.55 0.95 9.52
C VAL A 55 -4.38 2.23 9.52
N LEU A 56 -4.83 2.63 10.70
CA LEU A 56 -5.53 3.89 10.92
C LEU A 56 -4.52 5.03 11.15
N TYR A 57 -5.00 6.27 11.07
CA TYR A 57 -4.16 7.40 11.50
C TYR A 57 -3.68 7.18 12.94
N GLU A 58 -2.42 7.55 13.17
CA GLU A 58 -1.71 7.39 14.46
C GLU A 58 -1.34 5.94 14.82
N GLU A 59 -1.71 4.95 14.02
CA GLU A 59 -1.18 3.59 14.17
C GLU A 59 0.16 3.44 13.45
N ALA A 60 1.05 2.63 14.03
CA ALA A 60 2.31 2.29 13.41
C ALA A 60 2.10 1.40 12.18
N LEU A 61 2.94 1.60 11.16
CA LEU A 61 3.05 0.63 10.07
C LEU A 61 3.67 -0.67 10.58
N ASP A 62 3.38 -1.77 9.89
CA ASP A 62 4.11 -3.02 10.08
C ASP A 62 5.59 -2.82 9.71
N GLU A 63 6.48 -2.99 10.69
CA GLU A 63 7.93 -2.77 10.53
C GLU A 63 8.56 -3.72 9.51
N THR A 64 8.06 -4.96 9.42
CA THR A 64 8.57 -5.96 8.46
C THR A 64 8.20 -5.56 7.04
N VAL A 65 6.96 -5.15 6.80
CA VAL A 65 6.49 -4.68 5.49
C VAL A 65 7.23 -3.41 5.09
N LEU A 66 7.42 -2.48 6.04
CA LEU A 66 8.16 -1.24 5.79
C LEU A 66 9.62 -1.52 5.42
N TYR A 67 10.30 -2.37 6.19
CA TYR A 67 11.67 -2.79 5.91
C TYR A 67 11.80 -3.46 4.53
N GLN A 68 10.89 -4.36 4.18
CA GLN A 68 10.90 -5.03 2.87
C GLN A 68 10.66 -4.04 1.72
N SER A 69 9.78 -3.06 1.92
CA SER A 69 9.52 -1.99 0.94
C SER A 69 10.77 -1.13 0.71
N VAL A 70 11.42 -0.69 1.79
CA VAL A 70 12.68 0.06 1.73
C VAL A 70 13.76 -0.75 1.01
N ASN A 71 13.90 -2.03 1.35
CA ASN A 71 14.88 -2.90 0.73
C ASN A 71 14.62 -3.08 -0.78
N ALA A 72 13.36 -3.24 -1.19
CA ALA A 72 13.00 -3.33 -2.60
C ALA A 72 13.36 -2.05 -3.38
N LEU A 73 13.10 -0.88 -2.78
CA LEU A 73 13.42 0.43 -3.37
C LEU A 73 14.93 0.67 -3.50
N ARG A 74 15.70 0.29 -2.48
CA ARG A 74 17.17 0.46 -2.49
C ARG A 74 17.86 -0.32 -3.60
N TYR A 75 17.32 -1.48 -3.97
CA TYR A 75 17.90 -2.38 -4.97
C TYR A 75 17.21 -2.36 -6.33
N SER A 76 16.24 -1.47 -6.53
CA SER A 76 15.62 -1.21 -7.83
C SER A 76 16.39 -0.17 -8.64
N ASP A 77 16.35 -0.32 -9.96
CA ASP A 77 16.95 0.57 -10.97
C ASP A 77 15.96 1.62 -11.52
N LEU A 78 14.66 1.34 -11.44
CA LEU A 78 13.56 2.23 -11.83
C LEU A 78 12.48 2.27 -10.75
N LEU A 79 12.00 3.48 -10.42
CA LEU A 79 10.83 3.68 -9.58
C LEU A 79 9.71 4.34 -10.37
N ILE A 80 8.56 3.68 -10.44
CA ILE A 80 7.30 4.25 -10.93
C ILE A 80 6.38 4.48 -9.74
N VAL A 81 5.99 5.72 -9.52
CA VAL A 81 4.99 6.14 -8.54
C VAL A 81 3.75 6.58 -9.29
N GLY A 82 2.58 6.11 -8.89
CA GLY A 82 1.37 6.63 -9.50
C GLY A 82 0.11 6.44 -8.67
N GLY A 83 -0.91 7.23 -9.00
CA GLY A 83 -2.20 7.20 -8.31
C GLY A 83 -2.13 7.60 -6.84
N THR A 84 -1.21 8.50 -6.47
CA THR A 84 -1.03 8.98 -5.09
C THR A 84 -0.72 10.47 -5.05
N SER A 85 -1.22 11.16 -4.03
CA SER A 85 -0.94 12.59 -3.79
C SER A 85 0.40 12.86 -3.11
N LEU A 86 1.07 11.80 -2.61
CA LEU A 86 2.33 11.88 -1.87
C LEU A 86 2.29 12.79 -0.62
N ASN A 87 1.14 12.84 0.06
CA ASN A 87 0.95 13.63 1.30
C ASN A 87 0.97 12.79 2.59
N VAL A 88 0.84 11.47 2.50
CA VAL A 88 0.69 10.60 3.67
C VAL A 88 2.05 10.01 4.06
N TYR A 89 2.52 10.37 5.25
CA TYR A 89 3.77 9.86 5.82
C TYR A 89 3.52 8.67 6.75
N PRO A 90 4.46 7.70 6.80
CA PRO A 90 5.79 7.72 6.18
C PRO A 90 5.82 7.24 4.72
N ALA A 91 4.71 6.75 4.15
CA ALA A 91 4.68 6.17 2.80
C ALA A 91 5.23 7.12 1.71
N ALA A 92 4.86 8.40 1.73
CA ALA A 92 5.38 9.41 0.80
C ALA A 92 6.91 9.60 0.91
N GLY A 93 7.47 9.39 2.09
CA GLY A 93 8.92 9.50 2.34
C GLY A 93 9.73 8.34 1.75
N LEU A 94 9.10 7.22 1.37
CA LEU A 94 9.81 6.07 0.80
C LEU A 94 10.51 6.39 -0.51
N ILE A 95 10.08 7.42 -1.24
CA ILE A 95 10.75 7.85 -2.47
C ILE A 95 12.23 8.22 -2.24
N TYR A 96 12.58 8.62 -1.01
CA TYR A 96 13.96 8.99 -0.65
C TYR A 96 14.86 7.78 -0.39
N GLU A 97 14.28 6.59 -0.24
CA GLU A 97 15.02 5.34 -0.05
C GLU A 97 15.39 4.67 -1.37
N PHE A 98 14.86 5.16 -2.49
CA PHE A 98 15.16 4.63 -3.81
C PHE A 98 16.63 4.88 -4.18
N GLY A 99 17.34 3.79 -4.48
CA GLY A 99 18.79 3.81 -4.75
C GLY A 99 19.18 3.98 -6.23
N GLY A 100 18.21 3.90 -7.14
CA GLY A 100 18.43 4.03 -8.58
C GLY A 100 18.38 5.47 -9.08
N GLU A 101 18.53 5.63 -10.39
CA GLU A 101 18.58 6.95 -11.04
C GLU A 101 17.20 7.41 -11.52
N HIS A 102 16.42 6.50 -12.11
CA HIS A 102 15.22 6.86 -12.84
C HIS A 102 13.96 6.81 -11.96
N LYS A 103 13.25 7.94 -11.91
CA LYS A 103 12.00 8.10 -11.15
C LYS A 103 10.91 8.70 -12.03
N ILE A 104 9.78 8.01 -12.12
CA ILE A 104 8.62 8.40 -12.92
C ILE A 104 7.41 8.59 -12.00
N LEU A 105 6.70 9.70 -12.16
CA LEU A 105 5.42 9.97 -11.51
C LEU A 105 4.29 9.95 -12.54
N ILE A 106 3.24 9.19 -12.28
CA ILE A 106 2.01 9.13 -13.09
C ILE A 106 0.82 9.47 -12.19
N ASN A 107 0.35 10.70 -12.23
CA ASN A 107 -0.77 11.13 -11.39
C ASN A 107 -1.52 12.31 -12.01
N LYS A 108 -2.85 12.20 -12.14
CA LYS A 108 -3.72 13.24 -12.73
C LYS A 108 -3.47 14.65 -12.18
N GLU A 109 -3.27 14.72 -10.87
CA GLU A 109 -3.04 15.98 -10.16
C GLU A 109 -1.56 16.17 -9.81
N ARG A 110 -1.16 17.42 -9.65
CA ARG A 110 0.18 17.76 -9.14
C ARG A 110 0.34 17.27 -7.71
N THR A 111 1.55 16.81 -7.39
CA THR A 111 1.96 16.46 -6.04
C THR A 111 2.99 17.47 -5.52
N PRO A 112 3.18 17.61 -4.20
CA PRO A 112 4.24 18.46 -3.66
C PRO A 112 5.66 17.99 -4.05
N LEU A 113 5.79 16.77 -4.58
CA LEU A 113 7.06 16.13 -4.88
C LEU A 113 7.30 15.96 -6.39
N ASP A 114 6.51 16.61 -7.27
CA ASP A 114 6.68 16.52 -8.73
C ASP A 114 8.15 16.76 -9.15
N SER A 115 8.83 17.72 -8.54
CA SER A 115 10.23 18.07 -8.86
C SER A 115 11.26 17.00 -8.45
N PHE A 116 10.87 15.96 -7.70
CA PHE A 116 11.73 14.83 -7.36
C PHE A 116 11.79 13.75 -8.44
N PHE A 117 10.96 13.85 -9.47
CA PHE A 117 10.85 12.86 -10.54
C PHE A 117 11.48 13.40 -11.83
N GLU A 118 12.10 12.50 -12.59
CA GLU A 118 12.67 12.79 -13.89
C GLU A 118 11.58 12.99 -14.94
N ILE A 119 10.55 12.14 -14.88
CA ILE A 119 9.37 12.18 -15.75
C ILE A 119 8.14 12.33 -14.89
N VAL A 120 7.30 13.30 -15.21
CA VAL A 120 6.00 13.54 -14.56
C VAL A 120 4.91 13.56 -15.62
N LEU A 121 3.97 12.61 -15.52
CA LEU A 121 2.82 12.49 -16.41
C LEU A 121 1.55 12.83 -15.61
N HIS A 122 0.92 13.95 -15.97
CA HIS A 122 -0.35 14.37 -15.38
C HIS A 122 -1.55 13.77 -16.11
N GLU A 123 -1.63 12.45 -16.08
CA GLU A 123 -2.59 11.63 -16.84
C GLU A 123 -3.25 10.58 -15.94
N ASP A 124 -4.25 9.88 -16.48
CA ASP A 124 -4.83 8.71 -15.84
C ASP A 124 -3.83 7.54 -15.87
N ILE A 125 -3.55 6.94 -14.70
CA ILE A 125 -2.58 5.86 -14.59
C ILE A 125 -2.97 4.61 -15.39
N ALA A 126 -4.26 4.30 -15.51
CA ALA A 126 -4.71 3.15 -16.27
C ALA A 126 -4.47 3.38 -17.77
N ASP A 127 -4.87 4.54 -18.29
CA ASP A 127 -4.70 4.90 -19.71
C ASP A 127 -3.21 4.93 -20.08
N THR A 128 -2.35 5.55 -19.24
CA THR A 128 -0.91 5.63 -19.49
C THR A 128 -0.27 4.24 -19.48
N LEU A 129 -0.59 3.38 -18.51
CA LEU A 129 -0.02 2.03 -18.44
C LEU A 129 -0.53 1.13 -19.56
N GLU A 130 -1.79 1.26 -19.98
CA GLU A 130 -2.33 0.54 -21.14
C GLU A 130 -1.57 0.92 -22.41
N TYR A 131 -1.34 2.21 -22.65
CA TYR A 131 -0.57 2.69 -23.80
C TYR A 131 0.89 2.21 -23.79
N LEU A 132 1.53 2.13 -22.62
CA LEU A 132 2.93 1.66 -22.51
C LEU A 132 3.09 0.15 -22.68
N LEU A 133 2.01 -0.62 -22.46
CA LEU A 133 2.04 -2.08 -22.51
C LEU A 133 1.49 -2.66 -23.83
N SER A 134 0.89 -1.82 -24.69
CA SER A 134 0.43 -2.18 -26.04
C SER A 134 1.58 -2.27 -27.03
#